data_AF-A0A3N7AX84-F1
#
_entry.id   AF-A0A3N7AX84-F1
#
_cell.length_a   1.000
_cell.length_b   1.000
_cell.length_c   1.000
_cell.angle_alpha   90.00
_cell.angle_beta   90.00
_cell.angle_gamma   90.00
#
_symmetry.space_group_name_H-M   'P 1'
#
loop_
_entity.id
_entity.type
_entity.pdbx_description
1 polymer ?
#
loop_
_entity_poly.entity_id
_entity_poly.type
_entity_poly.pdbx_seq_one_letter_code
_entity_poly.pdbx_strand_id
1 'polypeptide(L)'
;MKNTKQPETNKLSELSIEELTKEEKKRSAAHISFCIILGILLAACIYVTIKKGFNGISPLPLAFFPLYLIIRKSWQDARKELQPRKLN
;
A
#
# COMPACT_ATOMS: atom_id res chain seq x y z
N MET A 1 -19.88 -8.88 22.67
CA MET A 1 -19.21 -9.29 21.41
C MET A 1 -18.16 -8.22 21.08
N LYS A 2 -16.89 -8.44 21.45
CA LYS A 2 -15.81 -7.46 21.25
C LYS A 2 -15.44 -7.40 19.76
N ASN A 3 -16.02 -6.47 19.01
CA ASN A 3 -15.51 -6.07 17.70
C ASN A 3 -14.55 -4.90 17.90
N THR A 4 -13.40 -5.19 18.52
CA THR A 4 -12.30 -4.23 18.60
C THR A 4 -11.42 -4.51 17.40
N LYS A 5 -11.32 -3.54 16.48
CA LYS A 5 -10.27 -3.52 15.47
C LYS A 5 -8.93 -3.65 16.21
N GLN A 6 -8.39 -4.86 16.23
CA GLN A 6 -7.05 -5.14 16.75
C GLN A 6 -6.08 -4.29 15.92
N PRO A 7 -5.16 -3.53 16.55
CA PRO A 7 -4.13 -2.85 15.78
C PRO A 7 -3.34 -3.92 15.02
N GLU A 8 -3.18 -3.73 13.70
CA GLU A 8 -2.46 -4.65 12.79
C GLU A 8 -1.10 -5.11 13.35
N THR A 9 -0.49 -4.27 14.20
CA THR A 9 0.77 -4.53 14.91
C THR A 9 0.70 -5.73 15.85
N ASN A 10 -0.41 -5.96 16.56
CA ASN A 10 -0.52 -7.10 17.49
C ASN A 10 -0.66 -8.43 16.73
N LYS A 11 -1.33 -8.44 15.57
CA LYS A 11 -1.47 -9.64 14.74
C LYS A 11 -0.16 -10.03 14.07
N LEU A 12 0.59 -9.05 13.58
CA LEU A 12 1.91 -9.29 13.00
C LEU A 12 2.91 -9.78 14.06
N SER A 13 2.79 -9.32 15.31
CA SER A 13 3.68 -9.74 16.39
C SER A 13 3.53 -11.19 16.82
N GLU A 14 2.35 -11.76 16.64
CA GLU A 14 2.07 -13.18 16.91
C GLU A 14 2.55 -14.11 15.78
N LEU A 15 2.92 -13.59 14.61
CA LEU A 15 3.44 -14.42 13.51
C LEU A 15 4.88 -14.89 13.75
N SER A 16 5.16 -16.12 13.35
CA SER A 16 6.53 -16.65 13.19
C SER A 16 7.29 -15.89 12.08
N ILE A 17 8.62 -15.89 12.12
CA ILE A 17 9.50 -15.20 11.18
C ILE A 17 9.19 -15.56 9.72
N GLU A 18 8.90 -16.84 9.46
CA GLU A 18 8.59 -17.33 8.10
C GLU A 18 7.26 -16.78 7.59
N GLU A 19 6.22 -16.86 8.42
CA GLU A 19 4.89 -16.34 8.10
C GLU A 19 4.95 -14.82 7.92
N LEU A 20 5.67 -14.12 8.80
CA LEU A 20 5.82 -12.67 8.75
C LEU A 20 6.58 -12.23 7.48
N THR A 21 7.56 -13.02 7.03
CA THR A 21 8.28 -12.80 5.76
C THR A 21 7.38 -12.99 4.55
N LYS A 22 6.49 -14.00 4.57
CA LYS A 22 5.50 -14.20 3.49
C LYS A 22 4.50 -13.04 3.43
N GLU A 23 4.01 -12.59 4.58
CA GLU A 23 3.08 -11.45 4.68
C GLU A 23 3.73 -10.14 4.22
N GLU A 24 4.98 -9.85 4.57
CA GLU A 24 5.68 -8.67 4.07
C GLU A 24 5.88 -8.72 2.56
N LYS A 25 6.29 -9.86 1.99
CA LYS A 25 6.40 -10.02 0.53
C LYS A 25 5.06 -9.82 -0.17
N LYS A 26 3.97 -10.34 0.39
CA LYS A 26 2.61 -10.16 -0.14
C LYS A 26 2.18 -8.68 -0.09
N ARG A 27 2.39 -8.02 1.05
CA ARG A 27 2.08 -6.58 1.23
C ARG A 27 2.96 -5.69 0.35
N SER A 28 4.23 -6.07 0.16
CA SER A 28 5.18 -5.41 -0.74
C SER A 28 4.76 -5.55 -2.20
N ALA A 29 4.38 -6.77 -2.62
CA ALA A 29 3.85 -7.02 -3.97
C ALA A 29 2.57 -6.21 -4.24
N ALA A 30 1.67 -6.11 -3.27
CA ALA A 30 0.47 -5.27 -3.36
C ALA A 30 0.81 -3.76 -3.44
N HIS A 31 1.82 -3.29 -2.70
CA HIS A 31 2.28 -1.91 -2.79
C HIS A 31 2.88 -1.59 -4.16
N ILE A 32 3.74 -2.47 -4.66
CA ILE A 32 4.40 -2.33 -5.98
C ILE A 32 3.34 -2.35 -7.09
N SER A 33 2.41 -3.29 -7.08
CA SER A 33 1.36 -3.38 -8.09
C SER A 33 0.45 -2.15 -8.08
N PHE A 34 0.10 -1.65 -6.90
CA PHE A 34 -0.64 -0.40 -6.75
C PHE A 34 0.11 0.78 -7.37
N CYS A 35 1.41 0.92 -7.12
CA CYS A 35 2.25 1.96 -7.72
C CYS A 35 2.28 1.88 -9.25
N ILE A 36 2.39 0.67 -9.83
CA ILE A 36 2.39 0.48 -11.29
C ILE A 36 1.05 0.91 -11.89
N ILE A 37 -0.06 0.44 -11.33
CA ILE A 37 -1.41 0.78 -11.80
C ILE A 37 -1.64 2.29 -11.69
N LEU A 38 -1.24 2.90 -10.57
CA LEU A 38 -1.36 4.34 -10.37
C LEU A 38 -0.50 5.13 -11.37
N GLY A 39 0.69 4.64 -11.71
CA GLY A 39 1.56 5.22 -12.73
C GLY A 39 0.94 5.19 -14.13
N ILE A 40 0.35 4.06 -14.53
CA ILE A 40 -0.38 3.93 -15.80
C ILE A 40 -1.58 4.88 -15.82
N LEU A 41 -2.35 4.92 -14.73
CA LEU A 41 -3.51 5.81 -14.60
C LEU A 41 -3.09 7.28 -14.71
N LEU A 42 -2.01 7.68 -14.04
CA LEU A 42 -1.47 9.04 -14.10
C LEU A 42 -1.08 9.42 -15.53
N ALA A 43 -0.36 8.53 -16.23
CA ALA A 43 0.03 8.76 -17.62
C ALA A 43 -1.18 8.90 -18.55
N ALA A 44 -2.19 8.04 -18.39
CA ALA A 44 -3.44 8.12 -19.15
C ALA A 44 -4.21 9.44 -18.86
N CYS A 45 -4.30 9.84 -17.59
CA CYS A 45 -4.96 11.09 -17.20
C CYS A 45 -4.22 12.31 -17.75
N ILE A 46 -2.89 12.33 -17.72
CA ILE A 46 -2.07 13.39 -18.31
C ILE A 46 -2.32 13.46 -19.82
N TYR A 47 -2.25 12.32 -20.52
CA TYR A 47 -2.50 12.26 -21.96
C TYR A 47 -3.88 12.82 -22.33
N VAL A 48 -4.92 12.39 -21.62
CA VAL A 48 -6.29 12.87 -21.85
C VAL A 48 -6.41 14.35 -21.53
N THR A 49 -5.79 14.82 -20.44
CA THR A 49 -5.84 16.23 -20.02
C THR A 49 -5.17 17.14 -21.04
N ILE A 50 -4.04 16.73 -21.63
CA ILE A 50 -3.37 17.47 -22.70
C ILE A 50 -4.25 17.53 -23.96
N LYS A 51 -4.92 16.43 -24.32
CA LYS A 51 -5.69 16.33 -25.59
C LYS A 51 -7.10 16.92 -25.50
N LYS A 52 -7.76 16.83 -24.35
CA LYS A 52 -9.18 17.18 -24.14
C LYS A 52 -9.39 18.27 -23.09
N GLY A 53 -8.32 18.77 -22.48
CA GLY A 53 -8.40 19.69 -21.35
C GLY A 53 -8.72 18.98 -20.04
N PHE A 54 -8.69 19.76 -18.96
CA PHE A 54 -9.03 19.27 -17.61
C PHE A 54 -10.50 18.83 -17.55
N ASN A 55 -10.75 17.62 -17.08
CA ASN A 55 -12.09 17.06 -16.93
C ASN A 55 -12.23 16.30 -15.60
N GLY A 56 -13.40 15.72 -15.35
CA GLY A 56 -13.67 15.01 -14.08
C GLY A 56 -12.75 13.83 -13.76
N ILE A 57 -12.01 13.31 -14.75
CA ILE A 57 -11.06 12.20 -14.60
C ILE A 57 -9.65 12.72 -14.29
N SER A 58 -9.32 13.95 -14.65
CA SER A 58 -8.01 14.57 -14.39
C SER A 58 -7.56 14.54 -12.92
N PRO A 59 -8.42 14.81 -11.91
CA PRO A 59 -8.02 14.72 -10.49
C PRO A 59 -8.05 13.29 -9.94
N LEU A 60 -8.48 12.29 -10.73
CA LEU A 60 -8.65 10.91 -10.27
C LEU A 60 -7.38 10.27 -9.70
N PRO A 61 -6.18 10.44 -10.30
CA PRO A 61 -4.95 9.93 -9.70
C PRO A 61 -4.68 10.49 -8.30
N LEU A 62 -5.02 11.76 -8.07
CA LEU A 62 -4.83 12.42 -6.78
C LEU A 62 -5.85 11.95 -5.74
N ALA A 63 -7.07 11.59 -6.16
CA ALA A 63 -8.10 11.03 -5.29
C ALA A 63 -7.67 9.71 -4.63
N PHE A 64 -6.74 8.97 -5.24
CA PHE A 64 -6.18 7.73 -4.67
C PHE A 64 -5.05 7.97 -3.65
N PHE A 65 -4.66 9.22 -3.37
CA PHE A 65 -3.59 9.53 -2.44
C PHE A 65 -3.82 9.01 -1.01
N PRO A 66 -5.02 9.14 -0.40
CA PRO A 66 -5.29 8.57 0.92
C PRO A 66 -5.13 7.04 0.93
N LEU A 67 -5.57 6.38 -0.13
CA LEU A 67 -5.44 4.92 -0.29
C LEU A 67 -3.96 4.50 -0.40
N TYR A 68 -3.16 5.26 -1.16
CA TYR A 68 -1.72 5.07 -1.24
C TYR A 68 -1.06 5.10 0.14
N LEU A 69 -1.40 6.10 0.97
CA LEU A 69 -0.85 6.23 2.32
C LEU A 69 -1.16 5.02 3.20
N ILE A 70 -2.38 4.47 3.10
CA ILE A 70 -2.80 3.29 3.86
C ILE A 70 -1.98 2.06 3.44
N ILE A 71 -1.84 1.82 2.13
CA ILE A 71 -1.09 0.67 1.60
C ILE A 71 0.39 0.79 1.95
N ARG A 72 0.96 1.99 1.81
CA ARG A 72 2.35 2.29 2.18
C ARG A 72 2.59 2.02 3.67
N LYS A 73 1.71 2.52 4.54
CA LYS A 73 1.82 2.30 5.99
C LYS A 73 1.77 0.81 6.33
N SER A 74 0.84 0.06 5.74
CA SER A 74 0.70 -1.39 5.95
C SER A 74 1.99 -2.17 5.59
N TRP A 75 2.64 -1.82 4.48
CA TRP A 75 3.92 -2.42 4.11
C TRP A 75 5.06 -2.00 5.05
N GLN A 76 5.13 -0.72 5.41
CA GLN A 76 6.16 -0.22 6.34
C GLN A 76 6.05 -0.85 7.73
N ASP A 77 4.84 -1.05 8.24
CA ASP A 77 4.61 -1.64 9.56
C ASP A 77 5.08 -3.12 9.56
N ALA A 78 4.74 -3.91 8.52
CA ALA A 78 5.24 -5.28 8.37
C ALA A 78 6.79 -5.34 8.26
N ARG A 79 7.40 -4.39 7.53
CA ARG A 79 8.85 -4.33 7.38
C ARG A 79 9.57 -3.94 8.66
N LYS A 80 9.04 -2.98 9.43
CA LYS A 80 9.59 -2.54 10.72
C LYS A 80 9.63 -3.65 11.75
N GLU A 81 8.70 -4.58 11.66
CA GLU A 81 8.63 -5.71 12.58
C GLU A 81 9.58 -6.85 12.22
N LEU A 82 9.88 -7.02 10.92
CA LEU A 82 10.87 -7.99 10.45
C LEU A 82 12.32 -7.56 10.71
N GLN A 83 12.62 -6.27 10.62
CA GLN A 83 13.99 -5.75 10.80
C GLN A 83 14.66 -6.13 12.12
N PRO A 84 14.05 -5.91 13.31
CA PRO A 84 14.67 -6.25 14.58
C PRO A 84 14.80 -7.76 14.79
N ARG A 85 13.92 -8.57 14.18
CA ARG A 85 13.94 -10.03 14.31
C ARG A 85 14.94 -10.73 13.38
N LYS A 86 15.37 -10.07 12.29
CA LYS A 86 16.45 -10.56 11.42
C LYS A 86 17.85 -10.18 11.91
N LEU A 87 17.94 -9.18 12.79
CA LEU A 87 19.21 -8.67 13.31
C LEU A 87 19.68 -9.38 14.60
N ASN A 88 18.81 -10.24 15.16
CA ASN A 88 19.02 -11.00 16.40
C ASN A 88 19.07 -12.49 16.06
#